data_AF-A0A2S0JP78-F1
#
_entry.id   AF-A0A2S0JP78-F1
#
_cell.length_a   1.000
_cell.length_b   1.000
_cell.length_c   1.000
_cell.angle_alpha   90.00
_cell.angle_beta   90.00
_cell.angle_gamma   90.00
#
_symmetry.space_group_name_H-M   'P 1'
#
loop_
_entity.id
_entity.type
_entity.pdbx_description
1 polymer ?
#
loop_
_entity_poly.entity_id
_entity_poly.type
_entity_poly.pdbx_seq_one_letter_code
_entity_poly.pdbx_strand_id
1 'polypeptide(L)'
;MLTEKKKCRDELLIAFKNLISSKGKNEFSIQEIKDYMLRNGASSSEKTIEIHIRYRCCANAEKRYHTKNYDDLIMLENGLYTLNTK
;
A
#
# COMPACT_ATOMS: atom_id res chain seq x y z
N MET A 1 24.73 -2.26 -14.26
CA MET A 1 23.26 -2.14 -14.28
C MET A 1 22.85 -1.40 -13.03
N LEU A 2 22.46 -0.12 -13.15
CA LEU A 2 21.97 0.66 -12.02
C LEU A 2 20.59 0.12 -11.65
N THR A 3 20.50 -0.75 -10.66
CA THR A 3 19.22 -1.14 -10.05
C THR A 3 18.57 0.11 -9.48
N GLU A 4 17.61 0.68 -10.20
CA GLU A 4 16.78 1.75 -9.67
C GLU A 4 16.19 1.30 -8.33
N LYS A 5 16.45 2.06 -7.26
CA LYS A 5 15.82 1.83 -5.96
C LYS A 5 14.30 1.92 -6.16
N LYS A 6 13.59 0.78 -6.12
CA LYS A 6 12.13 0.76 -6.08
C LYS A 6 11.68 1.61 -4.89
N LYS A 7 10.79 2.56 -5.15
CA LYS A 7 10.24 3.40 -4.07
C LYS A 7 9.24 2.54 -3.29
N CYS A 8 9.05 2.86 -2.00
CA CYS A 8 8.09 2.15 -1.13
C CYS A 8 6.69 2.00 -1.79
N ARG A 9 6.24 3.01 -2.53
CA ARG A 9 5.00 2.96 -3.33
C ARG A 9 5.01 1.83 -4.36
N ASP A 10 6.10 1.65 -5.10
CA ASP A 10 6.18 0.65 -6.16
C ASP A 10 6.17 -0.76 -5.57
N GLU A 11 6.87 -0.97 -4.45
CA GLU A 11 6.82 -2.23 -3.69
C GLU A 11 5.40 -2.49 -3.17
N LEU A 12 4.72 -1.47 -2.64
CA LEU A 12 3.33 -1.55 -2.19
C LEU A 12 2.37 -1.91 -3.32
N LEU A 13 2.46 -1.25 -4.47
CA LEU A 13 1.59 -1.52 -5.63
C LEU A 13 1.73 -2.96 -6.13
N ILE A 14 2.96 -3.50 -6.16
CA ILE A 14 3.20 -4.90 -6.50
C ILE A 14 2.56 -5.81 -5.44
N ALA A 15 2.79 -5.51 -4.16
CA ALA A 15 2.25 -6.29 -3.05
C ALA A 15 0.71 -6.32 -3.04
N PHE A 16 0.04 -5.18 -3.25
CA PHE A 16 -1.41 -5.12 -3.33
C PHE A 16 -1.95 -5.98 -4.47
N LYS A 17 -1.39 -5.83 -5.68
CA LYS A 17 -1.82 -6.62 -6.86
C LYS A 17 -1.67 -8.11 -6.63
N ASN A 18 -0.55 -8.54 -6.06
CA ASN A 18 -0.32 -9.96 -5.76
C ASN A 18 -1.27 -10.48 -4.67
N LEU A 19 -1.48 -9.70 -3.61
CA LEU A 19 -2.37 -10.07 -2.52
C LEU A 19 -3.83 -10.21 -3.02
N ILE A 20 -4.29 -9.25 -3.81
CA ILE A 20 -5.63 -9.27 -4.43
C ILE A 20 -5.75 -10.45 -5.38
N SER A 21 -4.75 -10.69 -6.23
CA SER A 21 -4.78 -11.81 -7.18
C SER A 21 -4.79 -13.17 -6.48
N SER A 22 -4.07 -13.30 -5.35
CA SER A 22 -4.05 -14.53 -4.55
C SER A 22 -5.38 -14.76 -3.82
N LYS A 23 -6.00 -13.68 -3.32
CA LYS A 23 -7.26 -13.74 -2.57
C LYS A 23 -8.50 -13.83 -3.46
N GLY A 24 -8.42 -13.35 -4.71
CA GLY A 24 -9.56 -13.18 -5.61
C GLY A 24 -10.51 -12.05 -5.22
N LYS A 25 -10.15 -11.20 -4.24
CA LYS A 25 -10.96 -10.08 -3.74
C LYS A 25 -10.13 -8.81 -3.66
N ASN A 26 -10.63 -7.70 -4.23
CA ASN A 26 -9.98 -6.38 -4.17
C ASN A 26 -10.16 -5.69 -2.81
N GLU A 27 -9.90 -6.41 -1.71
CA GLU A 27 -10.04 -5.91 -0.35
C GLU A 27 -9.00 -6.54 0.58
N PHE A 28 -8.30 -5.72 1.35
CA PHE A 28 -7.28 -6.16 2.29
C PHE A 28 -7.14 -5.20 3.47
N SER A 29 -6.68 -5.73 4.59
CA SER A 29 -6.32 -4.96 5.78
C SER A 29 -4.86 -4.48 5.70
N ILE A 30 -4.53 -3.48 6.53
CA ILE A 30 -3.14 -3.05 6.70
C ILE A 30 -2.27 -4.20 7.23
N GLN A 31 -2.80 -5.06 8.09
CA GLN A 31 -2.01 -6.19 8.63
C GLN A 31 -1.67 -7.20 7.54
N GLU A 32 -2.63 -7.58 6.70
CA GLU A 32 -2.39 -8.53 5.60
C GLU A 32 -1.26 -8.05 4.67
N ILE A 33 -1.24 -6.75 4.32
CA ILE A 33 -0.20 -6.23 3.44
C ILE A 33 1.14 -6.10 4.15
N LYS A 34 1.18 -5.70 5.42
CA LYS A 34 2.41 -5.66 6.22
C LYS A 34 3.03 -7.06 6.30
N ASP A 35 2.24 -8.07 6.64
CA ASP A 35 2.69 -9.45 6.72
C ASP A 35 3.20 -9.96 5.37
N TYR A 36 2.46 -9.68 4.28
CA TYR A 36 2.88 -10.04 2.94
C TYR A 36 4.22 -9.39 2.56
N MET A 37 4.36 -8.09 2.79
CA MET A 37 5.58 -7.35 2.46
C MET A 37 6.79 -7.84 3.28
N LEU A 38 6.62 -8.03 4.59
CA LEU A 38 7.69 -8.52 5.46
C LEU A 38 8.13 -9.94 5.07
N ARG A 39 7.18 -10.85 4.77
CA ARG A 39 7.50 -12.20 4.27
C ARG A 39 8.25 -12.21 2.94
N ASN A 40 8.05 -11.19 2.11
CA ASN A 40 8.71 -11.05 0.81
C ASN A 40 9.97 -10.15 0.85
N GLY A 41 10.49 -9.83 2.05
CA GLY A 41 11.75 -9.12 2.21
C GLY A 41 11.67 -7.62 1.90
N ALA A 42 10.56 -6.96 2.25
CA ALA A 42 10.38 -5.53 2.02
C ALA A 42 11.53 -4.67 2.56
N SER A 43 11.90 -3.65 1.78
CA SER A 43 12.97 -2.70 2.11
C SER A 43 12.54 -1.68 3.18
N SER A 44 11.23 -1.50 3.35
CA SER A 44 10.63 -0.49 4.23
C SER A 44 10.20 -1.10 5.56
N SER A 45 10.36 -0.35 6.65
CA SER A 45 9.86 -0.80 7.96
C SER A 45 8.34 -0.84 8.01
N GLU A 46 7.81 -1.67 8.92
CA GLU A 46 6.37 -1.84 9.13
C GLU A 46 5.64 -0.49 9.35
N LYS A 47 6.20 0.36 10.22
CA LYS A 47 5.67 1.71 10.48
C LYS A 47 5.67 2.59 9.23
N THR A 48 6.70 2.47 8.39
CA THR A 48 6.79 3.23 7.14
C THR A 48 5.71 2.78 6.15
N ILE A 49 5.50 1.47 6.04
CA ILE A 49 4.45 0.87 5.22
C ILE A 49 3.07 1.38 5.66
N GLU A 50 2.77 1.33 6.96
CA GLU A 50 1.49 1.81 7.50
C GLU A 50 1.25 3.30 7.21
N ILE A 51 2.27 4.15 7.42
CA ILE A 51 2.14 5.59 7.13
C ILE A 51 1.89 5.83 5.64
N HIS A 52 2.54 5.07 4.76
CA HIS A 52 2.32 5.19 3.33
C HIS A 52 0.90 4.79 2.94
N ILE A 53 0.40 3.68 3.47
CA ILE A 53 -0.98 3.22 3.20
C ILE A 53 -1.99 4.25 3.70
N ARG A 54 -1.94 4.62 4.99
CA ARG A 54 -2.96 5.46 5.62
C ARG A 54 -2.99 6.88 5.07
N TYR A 55 -1.83 7.53 4.90
CA TYR A 55 -1.78 8.97 4.67
C TYR A 55 -1.31 9.37 3.28
N ARG A 56 -0.49 8.53 2.63
CA ARG A 56 0.12 8.90 1.34
C ARG A 56 -0.56 8.27 0.15
N CYS A 57 -1.05 7.03 0.24
CA CYS A 57 -1.60 6.29 -0.89
C CYS A 57 -3.12 6.18 -0.87
N CYS A 58 -3.76 6.51 0.26
CA CYS A 58 -5.20 6.48 0.42
C CYS A 58 -5.85 7.79 -0.06
N ALA A 59 -6.77 7.69 -1.01
CA ALA A 59 -7.47 8.82 -1.65
C ALA A 59 -8.37 9.58 -0.67
N ASN A 60 -9.13 8.85 0.15
CA ASN A 60 -10.12 9.37 1.10
C ASN A 60 -9.58 9.49 2.53
N ALA A 61 -8.26 9.64 2.69
CA ALA A 61 -7.63 9.92 3.98
C ALA A 61 -7.19 11.38 4.10
N GLU A 62 -7.03 11.85 5.34
CA GLU A 62 -6.39 13.15 5.60
C GLU A 62 -4.98 13.17 5.02
N LYS A 63 -4.77 14.07 4.06
CA LYS A 63 -3.51 14.19 3.35
C LYS A 63 -2.52 14.98 4.21
N ARG A 64 -1.26 14.53 4.24
CA ARG A 64 -0.19 15.32 4.87
C ARG A 64 0.24 16.45 3.94
N TYR A 65 0.20 17.67 4.47
CA TYR A 65 0.73 18.86 3.79
C TYR A 65 2.23 18.68 3.48
N HIS A 66 2.69 19.25 2.36
CA HIS A 66 4.09 19.20 1.88
C HIS A 66 4.65 17.82 1.48
N THR A 67 3.82 16.78 1.39
CA THR A 67 4.28 15.44 0.97
C THR A 67 3.58 14.99 -0.31
N LYS A 68 4.29 14.23 -1.16
CA LYS A 68 3.66 13.63 -2.34
C LYS A 68 2.65 12.56 -1.92
N ASN A 69 1.40 12.80 -2.26
CA ASN A 69 0.25 11.94 -2.06
C ASN A 69 -0.14 11.26 -3.39
N TYR A 70 -0.81 10.13 -3.26
CA TYR A 70 -1.30 9.27 -4.33
C TYR A 70 -2.71 8.82 -3.95
N ASP A 71 -3.50 8.50 -4.97
CA ASP A 71 -4.87 8.03 -4.82
C ASP A 71 -4.96 6.56 -5.24
N ASP A 72 -3.94 5.77 -4.91
CA ASP A 72 -3.83 4.35 -5.29
C ASP A 72 -4.81 3.46 -4.52
N LEU A 73 -5.27 3.90 -3.35
CA LEU A 73 -6.12 3.14 -2.44
C LEU A 73 -7.37 3.93 -2.04
N ILE A 74 -8.42 3.21 -1.65
CA ILE A 74 -9.59 3.74 -0.96
C ILE A 74 -9.78 2.95 0.33
N MET A 75 -9.92 3.65 1.45
CA MET A 75 -10.30 3.04 2.73
C MET A 75 -11.82 2.82 2.75
N LEU A 76 -12.22 1.61 3.09
CA LEU A 76 -13.61 1.19 3.25
C LEU A 76 -14.05 1.41 4.71
N GLU A 77 -15.36 1.53 4.94
CA GLU A 77 -15.95 1.80 6.26
C GLU A 77 -15.63 0.73 7.32
N ASN A 78 -15.36 -0.50 6.88
CA ASN A 78 -15.01 -1.63 7.75
C ASN A 78 -13.51 -1.69 8.13
N GLY A 79 -12.74 -0.64 7.79
CA GLY A 79 -11.29 -0.58 8.07
C GLY A 79 -10.42 -1.39 7.09
N LEU A 80 -11.01 -1.93 6.03
CA LEU A 80 -10.28 -2.52 4.91
C LEU A 80 -9.92 -1.45 3.87
N TYR A 81 -9.06 -1.83 2.94
CA TYR A 81 -8.58 -1.01 1.85
C TYR A 81 -8.80 -1.74 0.53
N THR A 82 -9.08 -0.98 -0.52
CA THR A 82 -9.21 -1.47 -1.89
C THR A 82 -8.28 -0.70 -2.81
N LEU A 83 -7.80 -1.35 -3.88
CA LEU A 83 -7.00 -0.67 -4.89
C LEU A 83 -7.94 0.15 -5.78
N ASN A 84 -7.63 1.44 -5.91
CA ASN A 84 -8.41 2.38 -6.72
C ASN A 84 -8.16 2.11 -8.20
N THR A 85 -9.03 1.32 -8.82
CA THR A 85 -9.04 1.07 -10.25
C THR A 85 -9.77 2.21 -10.96
N LYS A 86 -9.15 3.38 -11.01
CA LYS A 86 -9.56 4.42 -11.96
C LYS A 86 -8.96 4.17 -13.33
#